data_AF-A0A2R4NZW1-F1
#
_entry.id   AF-A0A2R4NZW1-F1
#
_cell.length_a   1.000
_cell.length_b   1.000
_cell.length_c   1.000
_cell.angle_alpha   90.00
_cell.angle_beta   90.00
_cell.angle_gamma   90.00
#
_symmetry.space_group_name_H-M   'P 1'
#
loop_
_entity.id
_entity.type
_entity.pdbx_description
1 polymer ?
#
loop_
_entity_poly.entity_id
_entity_poly.type
_entity_poly.pdbx_seq_one_letter_code
_entity_poly.pdbx_strand_id
1 'polypeptide(L)'
;MLTKNQIDEISNFIYKMPDAFYECQKHLDEGDITAAMELLRGSETFKAYFATIVNLGDFGVQNHTRDIYAMAYPLGIDNLKMIICSYFVFIKSPKRYKNFGVNLHSMMEFNAKFLSDWSKLLNYLGLKNQKNLFLAAYALILLIFCELIFLKYPHSLKHIVGFSDMSFDRILQRRFDISLFGVLLKLAGWESDRLTREEVLVLKYFKILLSYEASTAKFFDFGIDRITDVSVHASADMVINLKKALRK
;
A
#
# COMPACT_ATOMS: atom_id res chain seq x y z
N MET A 1 13.29 -1.61 -25.55
CA MET A 1 13.99 -0.89 -24.46
C MET A 1 12.94 -0.01 -23.79
N LEU A 2 12.80 -0.05 -22.46
CA LEU A 2 11.92 0.88 -21.73
C LEU A 2 12.42 2.30 -21.99
N THR A 3 11.58 3.16 -22.57
CA THR A 3 11.94 4.57 -22.76
C THR A 3 11.59 5.35 -21.49
N LYS A 4 12.34 6.43 -21.24
CA LYS A 4 12.04 7.34 -20.14
C LYS A 4 10.58 7.84 -20.20
N ASN A 5 10.09 8.17 -21.39
CA ASN A 5 8.71 8.59 -21.63
C ASN A 5 7.67 7.58 -21.13
N GLN A 6 7.89 6.27 -21.35
CA GLN A 6 6.96 5.24 -20.89
C GLN A 6 6.92 5.13 -19.35
N ILE A 7 8.07 5.35 -18.70
CA ILE A 7 8.15 5.35 -17.24
C ILE A 7 7.50 6.60 -16.67
N ASP A 8 7.67 7.74 -17.33
CA ASP A 8 7.02 8.99 -16.95
C ASP A 8 5.48 8.89 -17.09
N GLU A 9 4.98 8.25 -18.15
CA GLU A 9 3.54 7.95 -18.32
C GLU A 9 2.99 7.08 -17.18
N ILE A 10 3.70 5.99 -16.84
CA ILE A 10 3.29 5.10 -15.73
C ILE A 10 3.33 5.87 -14.41
N SER A 11 4.38 6.66 -14.18
CA SER A 11 4.52 7.47 -12.97
C SER A 11 3.39 8.48 -12.85
N ASN A 12 3.07 9.21 -13.92
CA ASN A 12 1.97 10.17 -13.95
C ASN A 12 0.62 9.50 -13.67
N PHE A 13 0.38 8.32 -14.24
CA PHE A 13 -0.81 7.53 -13.95
C PHE A 13 -0.92 7.13 -12.48
N ILE A 14 0.20 6.75 -11.85
CA ILE A 14 0.24 6.37 -10.44
C ILE A 14 0.01 7.59 -9.53
N TYR A 15 0.66 8.72 -9.81
CA TYR A 15 0.56 9.93 -8.98
C TYR A 15 -0.80 10.64 -9.10
N LYS A 16 -1.51 10.47 -10.21
CA LYS A 16 -2.80 11.14 -10.41
C LYS A 16 -3.93 10.41 -9.70
N MET A 17 -4.45 11.00 -8.62
CA MET A 17 -5.73 10.59 -8.03
C MET A 17 -6.91 11.24 -8.78
N PRO A 18 -8.06 10.55 -8.90
CA PRO A 18 -9.26 11.11 -9.52
C PRO A 18 -9.97 12.12 -8.59
N ASP A 19 -10.77 13.02 -9.14
CA ASP A 19 -11.46 14.08 -8.37
C ASP A 19 -12.34 13.52 -7.26
N ALA A 20 -13.03 12.40 -7.51
CA ALA A 20 -13.85 11.71 -6.52
C ALA A 20 -13.07 11.32 -5.24
N PHE A 21 -11.76 11.07 -5.34
CA PHE A 21 -10.92 10.84 -4.15
C PHE A 21 -10.87 12.10 -3.28
N TYR A 22 -10.55 13.25 -3.88
CA TYR A 22 -10.42 14.51 -3.15
C TYR A 22 -11.76 14.97 -2.57
N GLU A 23 -12.87 14.76 -3.28
CA GLU A 23 -14.21 15.03 -2.76
C GLU A 23 -14.55 14.16 -1.55
N CYS A 24 -14.22 12.86 -1.60
CA CYS A 24 -14.38 11.98 -0.44
C CYS A 24 -13.53 12.45 0.75
N GLN A 25 -12.27 12.82 0.52
CA GLN A 25 -11.39 13.30 1.59
C GLN A 25 -11.95 14.58 2.23
N LYS A 26 -12.46 15.52 1.42
CA LYS A 26 -13.06 16.77 1.91
C LYS A 26 -14.23 16.50 2.85
N HIS A 27 -15.18 15.65 2.46
CA HIS A 27 -16.31 15.29 3.34
C HIS A 27 -15.83 14.63 4.64
N LEU A 28 -14.80 13.79 4.57
CA LEU A 28 -14.23 13.16 5.76
C LEU A 28 -13.41 14.11 6.62
N ASP A 29 -12.81 15.17 6.07
CA ASP A 29 -12.19 16.26 6.84
C ASP A 29 -13.25 17.05 7.63
N GLU A 30 -14.46 17.17 7.08
CA GLU A 30 -15.63 17.79 7.73
C GLU A 30 -16.36 16.85 8.71
N GLY A 31 -15.96 15.57 8.76
CA GLY A 31 -16.56 14.54 9.60
C GLY A 31 -17.83 13.90 9.03
N ASP A 32 -18.19 14.19 7.78
CA ASP A 32 -19.37 13.66 7.12
C ASP A 32 -19.07 12.33 6.40
N ILE A 33 -19.17 11.23 7.18
CA ILE A 33 -19.03 9.87 6.66
C ILE A 33 -20.11 9.56 5.63
N THR A 34 -21.34 10.05 5.82
CA THR A 34 -22.45 9.70 4.93
C THR A 34 -22.24 10.28 3.54
N ALA A 35 -21.90 11.57 3.46
CA ALA A 35 -21.63 12.23 2.18
C ALA A 35 -20.44 11.57 1.44
N ALA A 36 -19.36 11.24 2.15
CA ALA A 36 -18.22 10.55 1.56
C ALA A 36 -18.60 9.17 0.99
N MET A 37 -19.42 8.40 1.72
CA MET A 37 -19.84 7.07 1.28
C MET A 37 -20.86 7.13 0.14
N GLU A 38 -21.71 8.16 0.08
CA GLU A 38 -22.70 8.35 -0.99
C GLU A 38 -22.02 8.52 -2.36
N LEU A 39 -20.89 9.23 -2.42
CA LEU A 39 -20.07 9.37 -3.65
C LEU A 39 -19.64 8.03 -4.24
N LEU A 40 -19.51 6.99 -3.41
CA LEU A 40 -19.03 5.66 -3.80
C LEU A 40 -20.13 4.59 -3.81
N ARG A 41 -21.36 4.93 -3.38
CA ARG A 41 -22.49 4.01 -3.24
C ARG A 41 -22.88 3.31 -4.54
N GLY A 42 -22.68 3.95 -5.69
CA GLY A 42 -22.96 3.35 -7.00
C GLY A 42 -21.92 2.33 -7.48
N SER A 43 -20.74 2.26 -6.84
CA SER A 43 -19.63 1.43 -7.30
C SER A 43 -19.64 0.04 -6.65
N GLU A 44 -20.02 -0.99 -7.41
CA GLU A 44 -19.93 -2.39 -6.96
C GLU A 44 -18.48 -2.80 -6.68
N THR A 45 -17.52 -2.28 -7.45
CA THR A 45 -16.09 -2.51 -7.21
C THR A 45 -15.67 -1.95 -5.85
N PHE A 46 -16.14 -0.75 -5.49
CA PHE A 46 -15.86 -0.17 -4.18
C PHE A 46 -16.49 -1.00 -3.07
N LYS A 47 -17.77 -1.36 -3.18
CA LYS A 47 -18.45 -2.17 -2.15
C LYS A 47 -17.72 -3.49 -1.89
N ALA A 48 -17.38 -4.21 -2.96
CA ALA A 48 -16.66 -5.48 -2.86
C ALA A 48 -15.27 -5.29 -2.25
N TYR A 49 -14.55 -4.24 -2.68
CA TYR A 49 -13.25 -3.90 -2.13
C TYR A 49 -13.32 -3.57 -0.64
N PHE A 50 -14.18 -2.61 -0.29
CA PHE A 50 -14.36 -2.11 1.06
C PHE A 50 -14.78 -3.22 2.02
N ALA A 51 -15.78 -4.03 1.65
CA ALA A 51 -16.20 -5.17 2.45
C ALA A 51 -15.07 -6.19 2.65
N THR A 52 -14.26 -6.45 1.62
CA THR A 52 -13.12 -7.36 1.75
C THR A 52 -12.06 -6.79 2.70
N ILE A 53 -11.70 -5.52 2.55
CA ILE A 53 -10.70 -4.86 3.41
C ILE A 53 -11.17 -4.85 4.87
N VAL A 54 -12.42 -4.47 5.12
CA VAL A 54 -12.97 -4.35 6.48
C VAL A 54 -13.15 -5.72 7.14
N ASN A 55 -13.59 -6.74 6.41
CA ASN A 55 -13.84 -8.06 6.98
C ASN A 55 -12.57 -8.88 7.20
N LEU A 56 -11.55 -8.69 6.35
CA LEU A 56 -10.26 -9.40 6.49
C LEU A 56 -9.24 -8.63 7.35
N GLY A 57 -9.37 -7.30 7.41
CA GLY A 57 -8.53 -6.45 8.22
C GLY A 57 -9.02 -6.42 9.67
N ASP A 58 -8.11 -6.56 10.62
CA ASP A 58 -8.45 -6.47 12.04
C ASP A 58 -8.41 -5.01 12.50
N PHE A 59 -9.41 -4.22 12.11
CA PHE A 59 -9.53 -2.82 12.51
C PHE A 59 -10.17 -2.66 13.91
N GLY A 60 -10.33 -3.74 14.68
CA GLY A 60 -11.01 -3.72 15.99
C GLY A 60 -12.54 -3.66 15.91
N VAL A 61 -13.11 -3.89 14.73
CA VAL A 61 -14.56 -3.89 14.48
C VAL A 61 -14.95 -5.26 13.96
N GLN A 62 -15.82 -5.98 14.68
CA GLN A 62 -16.43 -7.20 14.16
C GLN A 62 -17.72 -6.84 13.42
N ASN A 63 -17.65 -6.71 12.10
CA ASN A 63 -18.82 -6.41 11.29
C ASN A 63 -19.18 -7.60 10.39
N HIS A 64 -20.37 -8.16 10.61
CA HIS A 64 -20.93 -9.25 9.80
C HIS A 64 -21.94 -8.74 8.76
N THR A 65 -22.13 -7.42 8.69
CA THR A 65 -23.01 -6.76 7.73
C THR A 65 -22.38 -6.71 6.33
N ARG A 66 -23.20 -6.49 5.29
CA ARG A 66 -22.75 -6.09 3.95
C ARG A 66 -23.02 -4.61 3.65
N ASP A 67 -23.63 -3.91 4.59
CA ASP A 67 -23.93 -2.48 4.45
C ASP A 67 -22.66 -1.65 4.67
N ILE A 68 -22.33 -0.82 3.67
CA ILE A 68 -21.12 0.00 3.67
C ILE A 68 -21.17 1.10 4.73
N TYR A 69 -22.35 1.61 5.09
CA TYR A 69 -22.48 2.63 6.13
C TYR A 69 -22.24 2.01 7.50
N ALA A 70 -22.90 0.88 7.80
CA ALA A 70 -22.68 0.13 9.03
C ALA A 70 -21.21 -0.32 9.21
N MET A 71 -20.48 -0.56 8.11
CA MET A 71 -19.03 -0.79 8.13
C MET A 71 -18.21 0.48 8.36
N ALA A 72 -18.59 1.60 7.74
CA ALA A 72 -17.80 2.83 7.76
C ALA A 72 -17.74 3.49 9.14
N TYR A 73 -18.88 3.60 9.84
CA TYR A 73 -18.95 4.33 11.11
C TYR A 73 -18.00 3.79 12.19
N PRO A 74 -17.95 2.48 12.47
CA PRO A 74 -17.08 1.95 13.52
C PRO A 74 -15.58 2.06 13.22
N LEU A 75 -15.18 2.21 11.96
CA LEU A 75 -13.75 2.33 11.59
C LEU A 75 -13.13 3.63 12.12
N GLY A 76 -13.94 4.67 12.29
CA GLY A 76 -13.49 6.04 12.50
C GLY A 76 -12.92 6.69 11.24
N ILE A 77 -12.90 8.02 11.23
CA ILE A 77 -12.54 8.85 10.08
C ILE A 77 -11.14 8.51 9.54
N ASP A 78 -10.14 8.39 10.42
CA ASP A 78 -8.75 8.14 10.03
C ASP A 78 -8.57 6.86 9.20
N ASN A 79 -9.13 5.75 9.69
CA ASN A 79 -9.06 4.47 8.99
C ASN A 79 -9.89 4.49 7.71
N LEU A 80 -11.05 5.15 7.73
CA LEU A 80 -11.91 5.28 6.56
C LEU A 80 -11.20 6.06 5.44
N LYS A 81 -10.55 7.19 5.78
CA LYS A 81 -9.72 7.96 4.83
C LYS A 81 -8.64 7.07 4.22
N MET A 82 -7.91 6.32 5.06
CA MET A 82 -6.86 5.41 4.61
C MET A 82 -7.40 4.32 3.66
N ILE A 83 -8.53 3.70 3.99
CA ILE A 83 -9.12 2.63 3.17
C ILE A 83 -9.65 3.18 1.84
N ILE A 84 -10.28 4.36 1.83
CA ILE A 84 -10.73 5.02 0.59
C ILE A 84 -9.53 5.39 -0.28
N CYS A 85 -8.46 5.97 0.29
CA CYS A 85 -7.22 6.22 -0.42
C CYS A 85 -6.70 4.91 -1.06
N SER A 86 -6.68 3.85 -0.28
CA SER A 86 -6.23 2.54 -0.73
C SER A 86 -7.09 1.95 -1.85
N TYR A 87 -8.40 2.19 -1.84
CA TYR A 87 -9.29 1.82 -2.95
C TYR A 87 -8.89 2.54 -4.25
N PHE A 88 -8.65 3.84 -4.21
CA PHE A 88 -8.24 4.61 -5.38
C PHE A 88 -6.84 4.22 -5.89
N VAL A 89 -5.97 3.71 -5.02
CA VAL A 89 -4.74 3.02 -5.42
C VAL A 89 -5.06 1.68 -6.06
N PHE A 90 -5.91 0.87 -5.44
CA PHE A 90 -6.23 -0.49 -5.89
C PHE A 90 -6.83 -0.51 -7.29
N ILE A 91 -7.70 0.43 -7.67
CA ILE A 91 -8.29 0.48 -9.02
C ILE A 91 -7.26 0.74 -10.13
N LYS A 92 -6.03 1.14 -9.78
CA LYS A 92 -4.89 1.24 -10.72
C LYS A 92 -4.23 -0.12 -10.98
N SER A 93 -4.62 -1.16 -10.25
CA SER A 93 -4.07 -2.50 -10.39
C SER A 93 -4.39 -3.10 -11.76
N PRO A 94 -3.44 -3.81 -12.38
CA PRO A 94 -3.76 -4.67 -13.52
C PRO A 94 -4.67 -5.82 -13.08
N LYS A 95 -5.42 -6.40 -14.02
CA LYS A 95 -6.33 -7.53 -13.74
C LYS A 95 -5.62 -8.78 -13.19
N ARG A 96 -4.34 -8.96 -13.51
CA ARG A 96 -3.47 -10.05 -13.03
C ARG A 96 -2.05 -9.54 -12.91
N TYR A 97 -1.32 -10.03 -11.92
CA TYR A 97 0.08 -9.71 -11.69
C TYR A 97 0.95 -10.87 -12.20
N LYS A 98 1.38 -10.81 -13.47
CA LYS A 98 2.11 -11.90 -14.14
C LYS A 98 3.54 -12.05 -13.66
N ASN A 99 4.18 -10.99 -13.16
CA ASN A 99 5.54 -11.08 -12.64
C ASN A 99 5.57 -11.74 -11.27
N PHE A 100 4.52 -11.54 -10.49
CA PHE A 100 4.38 -12.05 -9.12
C PHE A 100 3.54 -13.33 -9.02
N GLY A 101 2.76 -13.67 -10.06
CA GLY A 101 1.92 -14.86 -10.04
C GLY A 101 0.66 -14.73 -9.16
N VAL A 102 0.29 -13.51 -8.76
CA VAL A 102 -0.83 -13.26 -7.85
C VAL A 102 -2.05 -12.65 -8.57
N ASN A 103 -3.23 -12.86 -8.00
CA ASN A 103 -4.50 -12.33 -8.51
C ASN A 103 -4.99 -11.15 -7.66
N LEU A 104 -6.00 -10.43 -8.15
CA LEU A 104 -6.56 -9.25 -7.46
C LEU A 104 -7.11 -9.57 -6.07
N HIS A 105 -7.70 -10.75 -5.87
CA HIS A 105 -8.25 -11.13 -4.57
C HIS A 105 -7.13 -11.26 -3.53
N SER A 106 -6.06 -12.01 -3.84
CA SER A 106 -4.89 -12.12 -2.97
C SER A 106 -4.30 -10.74 -2.65
N MET A 107 -4.24 -9.83 -3.63
CA MET A 107 -3.79 -8.45 -3.41
C MET A 107 -4.67 -7.69 -2.41
N MET A 108 -5.99 -7.87 -2.50
CA MET A 108 -6.94 -7.29 -1.53
C MET A 108 -6.73 -7.87 -0.13
N GLU A 109 -6.47 -9.18 0.00
CA GLU A 109 -6.19 -9.80 1.29
C GLU A 109 -4.90 -9.27 1.93
N PHE A 110 -3.81 -9.19 1.17
CA PHE A 110 -2.55 -8.61 1.62
C PHE A 110 -2.76 -7.17 2.07
N ASN A 111 -3.48 -6.39 1.27
CA ASN A 111 -3.72 -4.99 1.59
C ASN A 111 -4.60 -4.82 2.84
N ALA A 112 -5.63 -5.65 3.02
CA ALA A 112 -6.46 -5.64 4.23
C ALA A 112 -5.63 -5.85 5.49
N LYS A 113 -4.74 -6.85 5.44
CA LYS A 113 -3.85 -7.18 6.55
C LYS A 113 -2.84 -6.05 6.80
N PHE A 114 -2.20 -5.57 5.74
CA PHE A 114 -1.20 -4.52 5.83
C PHE A 114 -1.77 -3.20 6.38
N LEU A 115 -2.94 -2.78 5.90
CA LEU A 115 -3.62 -1.56 6.36
C LEU A 115 -3.99 -1.66 7.85
N SER A 116 -4.58 -2.78 8.28
CA SER A 116 -4.99 -2.96 9.68
C SER A 116 -3.79 -3.01 10.62
N ASP A 117 -2.78 -3.81 10.30
CA ASP A 117 -1.56 -3.93 11.10
C ASP A 117 -0.76 -2.63 11.18
N TRP A 118 -0.73 -1.86 10.08
CA TRP A 118 -0.12 -0.55 10.06
C TRP A 118 -0.83 0.44 10.99
N SER A 119 -2.17 0.46 10.96
CA SER A 119 -2.97 1.30 11.86
C SER A 119 -2.73 0.93 13.33
N LYS A 120 -2.68 -0.36 13.65
CA LYS A 120 -2.35 -0.86 15.00
C LYS A 120 -0.96 -0.44 15.44
N LEU A 121 0.03 -0.58 14.57
CA LEU A 121 1.42 -0.22 14.84
C LEU A 121 1.57 1.27 15.12
N LEU A 122 1.02 2.12 14.25
CA LEU A 122 1.07 3.57 14.44
C LEU A 122 0.36 4.00 15.71
N ASN A 123 -0.78 3.38 16.03
CA ASN A 123 -1.50 3.64 17.27
C ASN A 123 -0.67 3.26 18.50
N TYR A 124 -0.06 2.06 18.50
CA TYR A 124 0.81 1.60 19.57
C TYR A 124 2.03 2.51 19.79
N LEU A 125 2.61 3.02 18.70
CA LEU A 125 3.77 3.90 18.74
C LEU A 125 3.42 5.36 19.09
N GLY A 126 2.14 5.73 19.14
CA GLY A 126 1.71 7.13 19.29
C GLY A 126 2.04 8.00 18.07
N LEU A 127 2.19 7.39 16.89
CA LEU A 127 2.54 8.04 15.62
C LEU A 127 1.37 8.07 14.62
N LYS A 128 0.16 7.79 15.09
CA LYS A 128 -1.02 7.75 14.24
C LYS A 128 -1.42 9.18 13.84
N ASN A 129 -1.23 9.50 12.57
CA ASN A 129 -1.76 10.66 11.90
C ASN A 129 -2.07 10.31 10.44
N GLN A 130 -2.83 11.17 9.74
CA GLN A 130 -3.32 10.87 8.40
C GLN A 130 -2.20 10.62 7.38
N LYS A 131 -1.10 11.39 7.43
CA LYS A 131 0.04 11.22 6.50
C LYS A 131 0.70 9.86 6.70
N ASN A 132 0.94 9.47 7.95
CA ASN A 132 1.55 8.19 8.28
C ASN A 132 0.62 7.03 7.87
N LEU A 133 -0.69 7.12 8.13
CA LEU A 133 -1.67 6.11 7.71
C LEU A 133 -1.68 5.90 6.19
N PHE A 134 -1.64 6.96 5.40
CA PHE A 134 -1.64 6.86 3.94
C PHE A 134 -0.46 6.09 3.34
N LEU A 135 0.68 5.96 4.05
CA LEU A 135 1.77 5.12 3.56
C LEU A 135 1.31 3.68 3.28
N ALA A 136 0.46 3.10 4.13
CA ALA A 136 -0.07 1.77 3.89
C ALA A 136 -1.04 1.71 2.72
N ALA A 137 -1.83 2.76 2.50
CA ALA A 137 -2.66 2.87 1.30
C ALA A 137 -1.82 2.83 0.01
N TYR A 138 -0.61 3.40 0.04
CA TYR A 138 0.33 3.42 -1.07
C TYR A 138 1.20 2.17 -1.21
N ALA A 139 1.18 1.22 -0.25
CA ALA A 139 2.04 0.04 -0.30
C ALA A 139 1.85 -0.80 -1.57
N LEU A 140 0.60 -0.91 -2.04
CA LEU A 140 0.27 -1.61 -3.29
C LEU A 140 0.96 -1.01 -4.52
N ILE A 141 1.37 0.27 -4.48
CA ILE A 141 2.02 0.93 -5.61
C ILE A 141 3.38 0.30 -5.91
N LEU A 142 4.07 -0.25 -4.90
CA LEU A 142 5.32 -1.00 -5.12
C LEU A 142 5.10 -2.16 -6.10
N LEU A 143 4.00 -2.90 -5.92
CA LEU A 143 3.59 -4.02 -6.78
C LEU A 143 3.04 -3.54 -8.12
N ILE A 144 2.12 -2.56 -8.10
CA ILE A 144 1.47 -2.04 -9.32
C ILE A 144 2.52 -1.43 -10.25
N PHE A 145 3.42 -0.60 -9.73
CA PHE A 145 4.43 0.08 -10.52
C PHE A 145 5.40 -0.91 -11.18
N CYS A 146 5.90 -1.88 -10.40
CA CYS A 146 6.74 -2.95 -10.94
C CYS A 146 5.99 -3.77 -11.99
N GLU A 147 4.75 -4.17 -11.72
CA GLU A 147 3.97 -4.94 -12.67
C GLU A 147 3.77 -4.16 -13.98
N LEU A 148 3.37 -2.89 -13.93
CA LEU A 148 3.15 -2.08 -15.13
C LEU A 148 4.43 -1.86 -15.95
N ILE A 149 5.57 -1.62 -15.30
CA ILE A 149 6.86 -1.44 -15.98
C ILE A 149 7.33 -2.75 -16.61
N PHE A 150 7.31 -3.84 -15.85
CA PHE A 150 7.95 -5.09 -16.25
C PHE A 150 7.04 -6.05 -17.02
N LEU A 151 5.70 -5.89 -16.95
CA LEU A 151 4.75 -6.60 -17.82
C LEU A 151 5.00 -6.33 -19.30
N LYS A 152 5.50 -5.14 -19.65
CA LYS A 152 5.88 -4.81 -21.05
C LYS A 152 7.12 -5.58 -21.53
N TYR A 153 7.88 -6.26 -20.64
CA TYR A 153 9.14 -6.95 -20.96
C TYR A 153 9.41 -8.21 -20.08
N PRO A 154 8.57 -9.27 -20.13
CA PRO A 154 8.61 -10.36 -19.15
C PRO A 154 9.81 -11.31 -19.28
N HIS A 155 10.34 -11.54 -20.50
CA HIS A 155 11.27 -12.65 -20.75
C HIS A 155 12.72 -12.37 -20.34
N SER A 156 13.26 -11.16 -20.51
CA SER A 156 14.64 -10.86 -20.08
C SER A 156 14.73 -10.59 -18.58
N LEU A 157 13.67 -10.03 -17.98
CA LEU A 157 13.66 -9.58 -16.59
C LEU A 157 13.49 -10.69 -15.58
N LYS A 158 12.62 -11.69 -15.84
CA LYS A 158 12.51 -12.87 -14.95
C LYS A 158 13.86 -13.60 -14.84
N HIS A 159 14.62 -13.66 -15.93
CA HIS A 159 15.95 -14.24 -15.94
C HIS A 159 16.93 -13.37 -15.13
N ILE A 160 16.94 -12.05 -15.31
CA ILE A 160 17.81 -11.16 -14.53
C ILE A 160 17.51 -11.29 -13.03
N VAL A 161 16.24 -11.17 -12.62
CA VAL A 161 15.87 -11.26 -11.19
C VAL A 161 16.17 -12.65 -10.63
N GLY A 162 15.88 -13.71 -11.38
CA GLY A 162 16.08 -15.09 -10.92
C GLY A 162 17.53 -15.58 -10.92
N PHE A 163 18.40 -15.08 -11.80
CA PHE A 163 19.80 -15.52 -11.91
C PHE A 163 20.83 -14.58 -11.26
N SER A 164 20.48 -13.31 -11.01
CA SER A 164 21.44 -12.30 -10.51
C SER A 164 21.18 -11.78 -9.11
N ASP A 165 20.22 -12.37 -8.38
CA ASP A 165 19.75 -11.90 -7.06
C ASP A 165 19.48 -10.38 -7.02
N MET A 166 19.05 -9.82 -8.16
CA MET A 166 18.80 -8.39 -8.30
C MET A 166 17.30 -8.12 -8.15
N SER A 167 16.95 -7.24 -7.21
CA SER A 167 15.56 -6.80 -7.05
C SER A 167 15.12 -5.85 -8.18
N PHE A 168 13.80 -5.77 -8.40
CA PHE A 168 13.20 -4.82 -9.34
C PHE A 168 13.56 -3.37 -9.00
N ASP A 169 13.61 -3.00 -7.72
CA ASP A 169 14.05 -1.67 -7.25
C ASP A 169 15.49 -1.38 -7.69
N ARG A 170 16.43 -2.33 -7.53
CA ARG A 170 17.82 -2.15 -7.99
C ARG A 170 17.91 -1.97 -9.51
N ILE A 171 17.07 -2.67 -10.27
CA ILE A 171 17.01 -2.50 -11.74
C ILE A 171 16.52 -1.10 -12.09
N LEU A 172 15.47 -0.62 -11.41
CA LEU A 172 14.92 0.72 -11.62
C LEU A 172 15.93 1.81 -11.29
N GLN A 173 16.62 1.69 -10.16
CA GLN A 173 17.65 2.64 -9.74
C GLN A 173 18.79 2.70 -10.74
N ARG A 174 19.37 1.55 -11.11
CA ARG A 174 20.54 1.51 -12.00
C ARG A 174 20.26 1.99 -13.42
N ARG A 175 19.05 1.75 -13.93
CA ARG A 175 18.72 2.04 -15.34
C ARG A 175 17.95 3.33 -15.55
N PHE A 176 17.21 3.78 -14.55
CA PHE A 176 16.26 4.89 -14.68
C PHE A 176 16.34 5.91 -13.55
N ASP A 177 17.25 5.72 -12.57
CA ASP A 177 17.40 6.60 -11.42
C ASP A 177 16.09 6.75 -10.60
N ILE A 178 15.33 5.66 -10.50
CA ILE A 178 14.06 5.61 -9.78
C ILE A 178 14.15 4.59 -8.66
N SER A 179 13.84 5.06 -7.44
CA SER A 179 13.62 4.19 -6.28
C SER A 179 12.13 3.98 -6.06
N LEU A 180 11.71 2.74 -5.80
CA LEU A 180 10.32 2.40 -5.47
C LEU A 180 9.86 3.08 -4.17
N PHE A 181 10.74 3.15 -3.16
CA PHE A 181 10.43 3.93 -1.96
C PHE A 181 10.40 5.43 -2.26
N GLY A 182 11.19 5.92 -3.22
CA GLY A 182 11.07 7.29 -3.72
C GLY A 182 9.69 7.59 -4.31
N VAL A 183 9.13 6.66 -5.10
CA VAL A 183 7.75 6.76 -5.62
C VAL A 183 6.74 6.87 -4.48
N LEU A 184 6.87 6.01 -3.45
CA LEU A 184 6.00 6.00 -2.28
C LEU A 184 6.11 7.29 -1.45
N LEU A 185 7.34 7.78 -1.22
CA LEU A 185 7.60 9.03 -0.51
C LEU A 185 7.00 10.23 -1.24
N LYS A 186 7.11 10.28 -2.57
CA LYS A 186 6.51 11.34 -3.37
C LYS A 186 4.98 11.40 -3.22
N LEU A 187 4.31 10.25 -3.15
CA LEU A 187 2.85 10.17 -2.89
C LEU A 187 2.48 10.63 -1.47
N ALA A 188 3.35 10.38 -0.51
CA ALA A 188 3.19 10.87 0.86
C ALA A 188 3.52 12.37 1.00
N GLY A 189 4.03 13.01 -0.05
CA GLY A 189 4.51 14.40 -0.01
C GLY A 189 5.80 14.55 0.80
N TRP A 190 6.61 13.50 0.90
CA TRP A 190 7.87 13.47 1.65
C TRP A 190 9.06 13.64 0.70
N GLU A 191 9.93 14.60 0.99
CA GLU A 191 11.19 14.81 0.25
C GLU A 191 12.25 13.83 0.74
N SER A 192 12.73 12.95 -0.15
CA SER A 192 13.65 11.86 0.21
C SER A 192 14.98 12.33 0.81
N ASP A 193 15.44 13.52 0.43
CA ASP A 193 16.66 14.16 0.92
C ASP A 193 16.46 14.98 2.20
N ARG A 194 15.20 15.15 2.66
CA ARG A 194 14.85 16.00 3.80
C ARG A 194 13.85 15.37 4.77
N LEU A 195 13.88 14.04 4.89
CA LEU A 195 13.05 13.34 5.88
C LEU A 195 13.42 13.78 7.30
N THR A 196 12.39 14.13 8.07
CA THR A 196 12.51 14.35 9.52
C THR A 196 12.86 13.06 10.25
N ARG A 197 13.32 13.17 11.50
CA ARG A 197 13.61 11.98 12.34
C ARG A 197 12.38 11.09 12.51
N GLU A 198 11.19 11.68 12.63
CA GLU A 198 9.93 10.93 12.73
C GLU A 198 9.63 10.19 11.42
N GLU A 199 9.73 10.85 10.27
CA GLU A 199 9.47 10.22 8.96
C GLU A 199 10.46 9.09 8.66
N VAL A 200 11.74 9.26 9.02
CA VAL A 200 12.73 8.18 8.94
C VAL A 200 12.33 7.00 9.83
N LEU A 201 11.86 7.25 11.05
CA LEU A 201 11.41 6.20 11.97
C LEU A 201 10.19 5.47 11.42
N VAL A 202 9.18 6.21 10.94
CA VAL A 202 7.96 5.67 10.33
C VAL A 202 8.32 4.83 9.12
N LEU A 203 9.19 5.32 8.23
CA LEU A 203 9.63 4.56 7.05
C LEU A 203 10.38 3.27 7.41
N LYS A 204 11.17 3.27 8.49
CA LYS A 204 11.80 2.05 9.01
C LYS A 204 10.74 1.04 9.46
N TYR A 205 9.78 1.45 10.27
CA TYR A 205 8.69 0.56 10.70
C TYR A 205 7.85 0.06 9.53
N PHE A 206 7.59 0.92 8.53
CA PHE A 206 6.87 0.55 7.32
C PHE A 206 7.60 -0.59 6.58
N LYS A 207 8.92 -0.43 6.37
CA LYS A 207 9.76 -1.47 5.74
C LYS A 207 9.77 -2.77 6.53
N ILE A 208 9.87 -2.68 7.86
CA ILE A 208 9.84 -3.87 8.74
C ILE A 208 8.49 -4.59 8.63
N LEU A 209 7.37 -3.86 8.71
CA LEU A 209 6.04 -4.45 8.59
C LEU A 209 5.85 -5.07 7.20
N LEU A 210 6.31 -4.40 6.14
CA LEU A 210 6.21 -4.90 4.76
C LEU A 210 6.95 -6.22 4.60
N SER A 211 8.18 -6.30 5.11
CA SER A 211 8.95 -7.55 5.10
C SER A 211 8.35 -8.62 6.00
N TYR A 212 7.78 -8.24 7.15
CA TYR A 212 7.10 -9.18 8.05
C TYR A 212 5.88 -9.81 7.37
N GLU A 213 4.95 -9.01 6.84
CA GLU A 213 3.76 -9.52 6.17
C GLU A 213 4.11 -10.35 4.93
N ALA A 214 5.07 -9.89 4.14
CA ALA A 214 5.57 -10.63 2.99
C ALA A 214 6.20 -11.98 3.35
N SER A 215 6.77 -12.12 4.54
CA SER A 215 7.38 -13.38 5.00
C SER A 215 6.36 -14.39 5.55
N THR A 216 5.10 -14.00 5.72
CA THR A 216 4.06 -14.93 6.19
C THR A 216 3.77 -15.98 5.12
N ALA A 217 3.40 -17.19 5.56
CA ALA A 217 3.09 -18.29 4.63
C ALA A 217 1.98 -17.95 3.62
N LYS A 218 1.08 -17.01 3.97
CA LYS A 218 0.00 -16.57 3.09
C LYS A 218 0.50 -15.68 1.93
N PHE A 219 1.55 -14.89 2.17
CA PHE A 219 1.99 -13.84 1.23
C PHE A 219 3.41 -14.03 0.72
N PHE A 220 4.11 -15.09 1.12
CA PHE A 220 5.47 -15.42 0.66
C PHE A 220 5.60 -15.38 -0.87
N ASP A 221 4.60 -15.92 -1.57
CA ASP A 221 4.61 -16.00 -3.03
C ASP A 221 4.40 -14.64 -3.74
N PHE A 222 4.13 -13.56 -3.01
CA PHE A 222 3.96 -12.23 -3.61
C PHE A 222 5.28 -11.67 -4.13
N GLY A 223 6.41 -12.24 -3.70
CA GLY A 223 7.72 -11.89 -4.22
C GLY A 223 8.17 -10.47 -3.85
N ILE A 224 7.75 -9.96 -2.68
CA ILE A 224 8.17 -8.62 -2.19
C ILE A 224 9.70 -8.54 -2.04
N ASP A 225 10.34 -9.64 -1.66
CA ASP A 225 11.80 -9.82 -1.66
C ASP A 225 12.41 -9.55 -3.05
N ARG A 226 11.71 -9.94 -4.12
CA ARG A 226 12.11 -9.67 -5.51
C ARG A 226 11.85 -8.23 -5.93
N ILE A 227 10.87 -7.56 -5.30
CA ILE A 227 10.54 -6.15 -5.59
C ILE A 227 11.57 -5.23 -4.99
N THR A 228 11.84 -5.43 -3.72
CA THR A 228 12.58 -4.49 -2.90
C THR A 228 13.78 -5.19 -2.32
N ASP A 229 14.95 -4.55 -2.41
CA ASP A 229 16.15 -5.00 -1.69
C ASP A 229 16.08 -4.50 -0.24
N VAL A 230 15.02 -4.88 0.48
CA VAL A 230 14.87 -4.45 1.88
C VAL A 230 15.85 -5.26 2.73
N SER A 231 17.07 -4.76 2.84
CA SER A 231 17.93 -5.06 3.98
C SER A 231 17.29 -4.41 5.22
N VAL A 232 16.38 -5.13 5.85
CA VAL A 232 15.77 -4.68 7.11
C VAL A 232 16.78 -4.83 8.23
N HIS A 233 17.53 -3.78 8.49
CA HIS A 233 18.33 -3.67 9.72
C HIS A 233 17.44 -3.19 10.88
N ALA A 234 16.49 -4.03 11.30
CA ALA A 234 15.64 -3.75 12.44
C ALA A 234 16.43 -3.88 13.74
N SER A 235 16.32 -2.90 14.64
CA SER A 235 16.78 -3.08 16.02
C SER A 235 15.87 -4.07 16.74
N ALA A 236 16.39 -4.72 17.79
CA ALA A 236 15.60 -5.61 18.64
C ALA A 236 14.32 -4.91 19.15
N ASP A 237 14.44 -3.65 19.56
CA ASP A 237 13.30 -2.85 20.04
C ASP A 237 12.21 -2.66 18.98
N MET A 238 12.59 -2.41 17.72
CA MET A 238 11.61 -2.27 16.63
C MET A 238 10.84 -3.58 16.41
N VAL A 239 11.54 -4.72 16.43
CA VAL A 239 10.91 -6.04 16.29
C VAL A 239 9.98 -6.33 17.48
N ILE A 240 10.40 -5.98 18.70
CA ILE A 240 9.59 -6.14 19.91
C ILE A 240 8.33 -5.25 19.83
N ASN A 241 8.48 -3.99 19.44
CA ASN A 241 7.35 -3.06 19.30
C ASN A 241 6.35 -3.53 18.25
N LEU A 242 6.84 -4.00 17.09
CA LEU A 242 5.98 -4.60 16.07
C LEU A 242 5.18 -5.76 16.65
N LYS A 243 5.86 -6.76 17.25
CA LYS A 243 5.19 -7.93 17.84
C LYS A 243 4.18 -7.55 18.92
N LYS A 244 4.47 -6.54 19.74
CA LYS A 244 3.54 -6.04 20.77
C LYS A 244 2.34 -5.35 20.16
N ALA A 245 2.53 -4.57 19.10
CA ALA A 245 1.45 -3.88 18.41
C ALA A 245 0.47 -4.86 17.74
N LEU A 246 0.99 -5.91 17.08
CA LEU A 246 0.16 -6.85 16.32
C LEU A 246 -0.58 -7.89 17.18
N ARG A 247 -0.22 -8.00 18.46
CA ARG A 247 -0.91 -8.88 19.43
C ARG A 247 -2.15 -8.23 20.06
N LYS A 248 -2.31 -6.92 19.90
CA LYS A 248 -3.45 -6.16 20.41
C LYS A 248 -4.52 -6.04 19.34
#